data_AF-A0A4V3A968-F1
#
_entry.id   AF-A0A4V3A968-F1
#
_cell.length_a   1.000
_cell.length_b   1.000
_cell.length_c   1.000
_cell.angle_alpha   90.00
_cell.angle_beta   90.00
_cell.angle_gamma   90.00
#
_symmetry.space_group_name_H-M   'P 1'
#
loop_
_entity.id
_entity.type
_entity.pdbx_description
1 polymer ?
#
loop_
_entity_poly.entity_id
_entity_poly.type
_entity_poly.pdbx_seq_one_letter_code
_entity_poly.pdbx_strand_id
1 'polypeptide(L)'
;MSHGVALRMCLGREMEVFYLPAYSPDLNPDEDLNGDVKQAVTAKPLARSKGQLKQAVVNHMRSLSRRPERIRSFFRHPQFRYAA
;
A
#
# COMPACT_ATOMS: atom_id res chain seq x y z
N MET A 1 16.91 16.13 -1.35
CA MET A 1 16.39 15.15 -2.33
C MET A 1 16.10 13.87 -1.58
N SER A 2 14.84 13.63 -1.22
CA SER A 2 14.45 12.46 -0.43
C SER A 2 14.19 11.28 -1.37
N HIS A 3 14.96 10.21 -1.21
CA HIS A 3 14.73 8.94 -1.91
C HIS A 3 13.54 8.21 -1.25
N GLY A 4 12.72 7.53 -2.05
CA GLY A 4 11.74 6.59 -1.50
C GLY A 4 12.44 5.32 -1.04
N VAL A 5 11.93 4.68 0.02
CA VAL A 5 12.44 3.39 0.51
C VAL A 5 11.31 2.37 0.46
N ALA A 6 11.53 1.25 -0.20
CA ALA A 6 10.64 0.10 -0.22
C ALA A 6 11.32 -1.10 0.45
N LEU A 7 10.54 -1.92 1.16
CA LEU A 7 11.03 -3.10 1.87
C LEU A 7 10.40 -4.36 1.29
N ARG A 8 11.20 -5.40 1.09
CA ARG A 8 10.74 -6.73 0.74
C ARG A 8 11.07 -7.71 1.85
N MET A 9 10.08 -8.52 2.23
CA MET A 9 10.28 -9.59 3.20
C MET A 9 10.74 -10.86 2.47
N CYS A 10 11.90 -11.39 2.84
CA CYS A 10 12.44 -12.66 2.35
C CYS A 10 12.08 -13.80 3.32
N LEU A 11 12.13 -15.05 2.83
CA LEU A 11 11.95 -16.23 3.69
C LEU A 11 13.03 -16.23 4.80
N GLY A 12 12.62 -16.44 6.06
CA GLY A 12 13.57 -16.53 7.19
C GLY A 12 13.71 -15.29 8.08
N ARG A 13 12.82 -14.29 7.95
CA ARG A 13 12.84 -13.00 8.69
C ARG A 13 13.91 -12.00 8.22
N GLU A 14 14.54 -12.25 7.09
CA GLU A 14 15.41 -11.27 6.44
C GLU A 14 14.57 -10.23 5.69
N MET A 15 15.03 -8.98 5.69
CA MET A 15 14.42 -7.88 4.93
C MET A 15 15.43 -7.28 3.97
N GLU A 16 15.03 -7.15 2.71
CA GLU A 16 15.81 -6.48 1.69
C GLU A 16 15.30 -5.04 1.53
N VAL A 17 16.23 -4.09 1.52
CA VAL A 17 15.94 -2.67 1.38
C VAL A 17 16.16 -2.26 -0.07
N PHE A 18 15.12 -1.70 -0.70
CA PHE A 18 15.18 -1.15 -2.05
C PHE A 18 15.07 0.37 -1.99
N TYR A 19 16.02 1.05 -2.61
CA TYR A 19 16.00 2.50 -2.77
C TYR A 19 15.36 2.87 -4.10
N LEU A 20 14.30 3.67 -4.02
CA LEU A 20 13.65 4.22 -5.19
C LEU A 20 14.29 5.56 -5.56
N PRO A 21 14.42 5.88 -6.86
CA PRO A 21 14.80 7.22 -7.29
C PRO A 21 13.84 8.25 -6.68
N ALA A 22 14.35 9.46 -6.42
CA ALA A 22 13.51 10.54 -5.92
C ALA A 22 12.32 10.78 -6.86
N TYR A 23 11.16 11.08 -6.29
CA TYR A 23 9.92 11.38 -7.04
C TYR A 23 9.49 10.28 -8.03
N SER A 24 9.62 9.01 -7.66
CA SER A 24 9.17 7.86 -8.48
C SER A 24 7.93 7.17 -7.88
N PRO A 25 6.75 7.84 -7.86
CA PRO A 25 5.53 7.25 -7.31
C PRO A 25 5.11 5.98 -8.08
N ASP A 26 5.34 5.94 -9.39
CA ASP A 26 5.03 4.79 -10.26
C ASP A 26 5.84 3.54 -9.91
N LEU A 27 6.89 3.67 -9.09
CA LEU A 27 7.72 2.56 -8.62
C LEU A 27 7.37 2.12 -7.20
N ASN A 28 6.49 2.83 -6.50
CA ASN A 28 6.12 2.53 -5.12
C ASN A 28 4.80 1.71 -5.07
N PRO A 29 4.82 0.42 -4.70
CA PRO A 29 3.61 -0.39 -4.60
C PRO A 29 2.60 0.14 -3.56
N ASP A 30 3.05 0.98 -2.62
CA ASP A 30 2.16 1.63 -1.66
C ASP A 30 1.21 2.63 -2.34
N GLU A 31 1.52 3.13 -3.54
CA GLU A 31 0.60 4.02 -4.26
C GLU A 31 -0.67 3.30 -4.71
N ASP A 32 -0.56 2.05 -5.16
CA ASP A 32 -1.72 1.20 -5.51
C ASP A 32 -2.57 0.90 -4.27
N LEU A 33 -1.90 0.57 -3.15
CA LEU A 33 -2.57 0.38 -1.86
C LEU A 33 -3.28 1.68 -1.43
N ASN A 34 -2.59 2.82 -1.49
CA ASN A 34 -3.14 4.12 -1.13
C ASN A 34 -4.32 4.51 -2.02
N GLY A 35 -4.26 4.18 -3.32
CA GLY A 35 -5.37 4.33 -4.26
C GLY A 35 -6.59 3.52 -3.83
N ASP A 36 -6.41 2.24 -3.49
CA ASP A 36 -7.47 1.35 -3.01
C ASP A 36 -8.09 1.86 -1.69
N VAL A 37 -7.27 2.35 -0.74
CA VAL A 37 -7.76 2.98 0.51
C VAL A 37 -8.54 4.26 0.20
N LYS A 38 -7.98 5.17 -0.61
CA LYS A 38 -8.63 6.44 -0.97
C LYS A 38 -9.99 6.17 -1.59
N GLN A 39 -10.06 5.28 -2.58
CA GLN A 39 -11.31 4.90 -3.24
C GLN A 39 -12.33 4.28 -2.28
N ALA A 40 -11.90 3.35 -1.42
CA ALA A 40 -12.80 2.67 -0.49
C ALA A 40 -13.36 3.60 0.61
N VAL A 41 -12.59 4.60 1.01
CA VAL A 41 -13.01 5.60 2.00
C VAL A 41 -13.92 6.66 1.36
N THR A 42 -13.62 7.13 0.15
CA THR A 42 -14.43 8.15 -0.54
C THR A 42 -15.73 7.60 -1.13
N ALA A 43 -15.81 6.29 -1.38
CA ALA A 43 -17.05 5.63 -1.79
C ALA A 43 -18.12 5.56 -0.68
N LYS A 44 -17.76 5.85 0.57
CA LYS A 44 -18.67 5.86 1.72
C LYS A 44 -19.12 7.29 2.03
N PRO A 45 -20.22 7.48 2.80
CA PRO A 45 -20.59 8.80 3.28
C PRO A 45 -19.40 9.51 3.93
N LEU A 46 -19.23 10.79 3.62
CA LEU A 46 -18.08 11.59 4.04
C LEU A 46 -17.89 11.49 5.56
N ALA A 47 -16.70 11.05 5.98
CA ALA A 47 -16.30 11.11 7.37
C ALA A 47 -16.27 12.57 7.85
N ARG A 48 -17.08 12.89 8.85
CA ARG A 48 -17.21 14.25 9.41
C ARG A 48 -16.26 14.51 10.58
N SER A 49 -15.48 13.51 10.98
CA SER A 49 -14.46 13.66 12.02
C SER A 49 -13.23 12.80 11.71
N LYS A 50 -12.10 13.18 12.31
CA LYS A 50 -10.85 12.40 12.25
C LYS A 50 -11.04 10.96 12.75
N GLY A 51 -11.87 10.77 13.78
CA GLY A 51 -12.18 9.45 14.34
C GLY A 51 -12.92 8.56 13.35
N GLN A 52 -13.93 9.11 12.66
CA GLN A 52 -14.66 8.39 11.62
C GLN A 52 -13.76 8.02 10.43
N LEU A 53 -12.89 8.95 10.00
CA LEU A 53 -11.93 8.69 8.93
C LEU A 53 -10.96 7.57 9.31
N LYS A 54 -10.38 7.62 10.52
CA LYS A 54 -9.50 6.58 11.03
C LYS A 54 -10.20 5.22 11.07
N GLN A 55 -11.44 5.17 11.55
CA GLN A 55 -12.20 3.93 11.63
C GLN A 55 -12.49 3.35 10.23
N ALA A 56 -12.83 4.20 9.25
CA ALA A 56 -13.06 3.77 7.87
C ALA A 56 -11.79 3.14 7.25
N VAL A 57 -10.63 3.79 7.42
CA VAL A 57 -9.33 3.28 6.97
C VAL A 57 -9.01 1.95 7.65
N VAL A 58 -9.09 1.87 8.98
CA VAL A 58 -8.77 0.66 9.75
C VAL A 58 -9.67 -0.50 9.34
N ASN A 59 -10.97 -0.26 9.17
CA ASN A 59 -11.90 -1.31 8.74
C ASN A 59 -11.55 -1.83 7.34
N HIS A 60 -11.19 -0.93 6.41
CA HIS A 60 -10.78 -1.31 5.07
C HIS A 60 -9.49 -2.13 5.07
N MET A 61 -8.46 -1.66 5.79
CA MET A 61 -7.18 -2.37 5.91
C MET A 61 -7.32 -3.75 6.56
N ARG A 62 -8.19 -3.90 7.58
CA ARG A 62 -8.51 -5.21 8.19
C ARG A 62 -9.26 -6.14 7.24
N SER A 63 -10.09 -5.60 6.35
CA SER A 63 -10.76 -6.39 5.31
C SER A 63 -9.76 -6.83 4.22
N LEU A 64 -8.83 -5.94 3.86
CA LEU A 64 -7.77 -6.21 2.90
C LEU A 64 -6.77 -7.27 3.40
N SER A 65 -6.37 -7.22 4.67
CA SER A 65 -5.46 -8.20 5.27
C SER A 65 -5.98 -9.63 5.27
N ARG A 66 -7.30 -9.81 5.17
CA ARG A 66 -7.98 -11.12 5.04
C ARG A 66 -8.06 -11.62 3.59
N ARG A 67 -7.57 -10.85 2.62
CA ARG A 67 -7.65 -11.14 1.18
C ARG A 67 -6.23 -11.16 0.58
N PRO A 68 -5.44 -12.21 0.85
CA PRO A 68 -4.05 -12.30 0.39
C PRO A 68 -3.92 -12.18 -1.14
N GLU A 69 -4.88 -12.71 -1.90
CA GLU A 69 -4.87 -12.58 -3.36
C GLU A 69 -5.02 -11.13 -3.84
N ARG A 70 -5.80 -10.30 -3.13
CA ARG A 70 -5.91 -8.87 -3.43
C ARG A 70 -4.60 -8.16 -3.11
N ILE A 71 -3.96 -8.49 -1.98
CA ILE A 71 -2.66 -7.92 -1.62
C ILE A 71 -1.60 -8.27 -2.68
N ARG A 72 -1.52 -9.54 -3.09
CA ARG A 72 -0.60 -10.00 -4.13
C ARG A 72 -0.84 -9.29 -5.46
N SER A 73 -2.07 -8.88 -5.75
CA SER A 73 -2.40 -8.18 -6.99
C SER A 73 -1.70 -6.82 -7.12
N PHE A 74 -1.43 -6.11 -6.01
CA PHE A 74 -0.69 -4.85 -6.03
C PHE A 74 0.76 -5.02 -6.48
N PHE A 75 1.34 -6.21 -6.35
CA PHE A 75 2.72 -6.49 -6.76
C PHE A 75 2.84 -7.05 -8.17
N ARG A 76 1.72 -7.22 -8.90
CA ARG A 76 1.73 -7.80 -10.26
C ARG A 76 2.13 -6.79 -11.34
N HIS A 77 2.20 -5.51 -11.03
CA HIS A 77 2.66 -4.52 -12.01
C HIS A 77 4.14 -4.80 -12.37
N PRO A 78 4.52 -4.76 -13.67
CA PRO A 78 5.90 -5.05 -14.08
C PRO A 78 6.96 -4.21 -13.38
N GLN A 79 6.59 -3.00 -12.94
CA GLN A 79 7.48 -2.08 -12.23
C GLN A 79 7.73 -2.46 -10.76
N PHE A 80 6.91 -3.32 -10.16
CA PHE A 80 7.03 -3.73 -8.75
C PHE A 80 7.68 -5.10 -8.57
N ARG A 81 8.28 -5.67 -9.62
CA ARG A 81 8.96 -6.98 -9.56
C ARG A 81 10.05 -7.04 -8.49
N TYR A 82 10.64 -5.90 -8.13
CA TYR A 82 11.64 -5.82 -7.07
C TYR A 82 11.06 -6.06 -5.68
N ALA A 83 9.75 -5.85 -5.47
CA ALA A 83 9.06 -5.95 -4.19
C ALA A 83 8.20 -7.23 -4.05
N ALA A 84 8.12 -8.06 -5.09
CA ALA A 84 7.24 -9.23 -5.19
C ALA A 84 7.83 -10.53 -4.60
#